data_AF-A0A7S4UAD5-F1
#
_entry.id   AF-A0A7S4UAD5-F1
#
_cell.length_a   1.000
_cell.length_b   1.000
_cell.length_c   1.000
_cell.angle_alpha   90.00
_cell.angle_beta   90.00
_cell.angle_gamma   90.00
#
_symmetry.space_group_name_H-M   'P 1'
#
loop_
_entity.id
_entity.type
_entity.pdbx_description
1 polymer ?
#
loop_
_entity_poly.entity_id
_entity_poly.type
_entity_poly.pdbx_seq_one_letter_code
_entity_poly.pdbx_strand_id
1 'polypeptide(L)'
;GPALNPSCWSGAWSWESCCHPARGPQGNPACWDGAFTFSRCCASEPLLLGALGREAGLRLELSEAGAAAAQAPLRRWDLHCVLLGLSGMIEGLFDWSGLANASVYLVSRVIRVVGDGPGRDRMPLRHVESLAGLPVGAARGSVFVPFFESDDELAEEVDAIERAGGRLRPPLFGSISQCWERHEIGRSRFLWVDRHARAAVQAGLASGEVQGFGALHAHEALSQALAATSHVRGAFVEVGVFRGHSAAVALRYLRLAGIARHVHLFDTFEGFAYPAAYASADAQWAGTLRAWPTPEEAVLRLRERLAPLLGPGSALSLTRLNVLEAPLPAGVGPIAVANVDVDQLEATEAALRRVVPLLAPGGIIHCDDPSGTPMTSGALLAMERFLASPAGSGLLKLLLGSQYVLVRVAAG
;
A
#
# COMPACT_ATOMS: atom_id res chain seq x y z
N GLY A 1 0.39 14.24 -17.88
CA GLY A 1 -0.57 13.58 -16.97
C GLY A 1 -0.47 12.10 -17.23
N PRO A 2 -0.34 11.22 -16.23
CA PRO A 2 0.00 9.85 -16.54
C PRO A 2 -1.16 9.17 -17.30
N ALA A 3 -0.74 8.30 -18.20
CA ALA A 3 -1.44 7.95 -19.40
C ALA A 3 -2.41 6.77 -19.14
N LEU A 4 -3.72 7.06 -19.03
CA LEU A 4 -4.74 6.21 -18.39
C LEU A 4 -4.90 4.79 -18.94
N ASN A 5 -4.47 4.52 -20.17
CA ASN A 5 -4.43 3.17 -20.73
C ASN A 5 -3.10 2.93 -21.47
N PRO A 6 -2.11 2.24 -20.87
CA PRO A 6 -0.79 2.05 -21.45
C PRO A 6 -0.81 1.34 -22.81
N SER A 7 -1.86 0.58 -23.12
CA SER A 7 -2.00 -0.03 -24.44
C SER A 7 -2.27 0.99 -25.56
N CYS A 8 -2.71 2.20 -25.22
CA CYS A 8 -2.86 3.30 -26.16
C CYS A 8 -1.53 3.99 -26.52
N TRP A 9 -0.45 3.72 -25.80
CA TRP A 9 0.79 4.50 -25.91
C TRP A 9 1.92 3.61 -26.40
N SER A 10 2.42 3.91 -27.60
CA SER A 10 3.62 3.31 -28.15
C SER A 10 4.27 4.27 -29.14
N GLY A 11 5.60 4.28 -29.20
CA GLY A 11 6.34 5.14 -30.12
C GLY A 11 6.00 6.62 -29.96
N ALA A 12 5.42 7.22 -31.00
CA ALA A 12 5.08 8.66 -31.05
C ALA A 12 3.78 9.04 -30.28
N TRP A 13 3.04 8.06 -29.80
CA TRP A 13 1.75 8.26 -29.14
C TRP A 13 1.94 8.27 -27.62
N SER A 14 1.69 9.43 -27.00
CA SER A 14 1.76 9.62 -25.56
C SER A 14 0.53 10.39 -25.08
N TRP A 15 0.27 10.37 -23.77
CA TRP A 15 -0.80 11.18 -23.21
C TRP A 15 -0.60 12.67 -23.51
N GLU A 16 0.64 13.16 -23.44
CA GLU A 16 0.98 14.54 -23.74
C GLU A 16 0.70 14.91 -25.21
N SER A 17 0.95 13.98 -26.16
CA SER A 17 0.68 14.24 -27.59
C SER A 17 -0.79 14.07 -27.96
N CYS A 18 -1.51 13.20 -27.24
CA CYS A 18 -2.86 12.78 -27.61
C CYS A 18 -3.99 13.32 -26.71
N CYS A 19 -3.79 13.39 -25.40
CA CYS A 19 -4.82 13.71 -24.41
C CYS A 19 -4.67 15.07 -23.72
N HIS A 20 -3.54 15.75 -23.89
CA HIS A 20 -3.27 17.00 -23.19
C HIS A 20 -4.41 18.04 -23.42
N PRO A 21 -4.90 18.77 -22.40
CA PRO A 21 -6.04 19.69 -22.54
C PRO A 21 -5.89 20.73 -23.67
N ALA A 22 -4.65 21.12 -23.98
CA ALA A 22 -4.34 22.00 -25.11
C ALA A 22 -4.67 21.42 -26.50
N ARG A 23 -4.98 20.13 -26.61
CA ARG A 23 -5.43 19.45 -27.85
C ARG A 23 -6.94 19.54 -28.06
N GLY A 24 -7.69 20.09 -27.09
CA GLY A 24 -9.14 20.23 -27.16
C GLY A 24 -9.90 19.10 -26.44
N PRO A 25 -11.24 19.20 -26.36
CA PRO A 25 -12.08 18.35 -25.52
C PRO A 25 -12.17 16.88 -25.97
N GLN A 26 -11.71 16.56 -27.19
CA GLN A 26 -11.61 15.21 -27.73
C GLN A 26 -10.17 14.82 -28.07
N GLY A 27 -9.20 15.53 -27.48
CA GLY A 27 -7.78 15.28 -27.69
C GLY A 27 -7.35 15.48 -29.15
N ASN A 28 -6.19 14.94 -29.51
CA ASN A 28 -5.66 15.03 -30.86
C ASN A 28 -6.34 13.97 -31.76
N PRO A 29 -7.14 14.35 -32.78
CA PRO A 29 -7.86 13.40 -33.63
C PRO A 29 -6.95 12.41 -34.37
N ALA A 30 -5.70 12.77 -34.61
CA ALA A 30 -4.72 11.91 -35.28
C ALA A 30 -4.32 10.68 -34.45
N CYS A 31 -4.59 10.69 -33.14
CA CYS A 31 -4.32 9.56 -32.26
C CYS A 31 -5.42 8.49 -32.29
N TRP A 32 -6.55 8.74 -32.96
CA TRP A 32 -7.75 7.91 -32.84
C TRP A 32 -8.05 7.09 -34.09
N ASP A 33 -8.43 5.83 -33.89
CA ASP A 33 -8.93 4.91 -34.91
C ASP A 33 -10.08 4.04 -34.36
N GLY A 34 -10.41 2.96 -35.07
CA GLY A 34 -11.48 2.04 -34.66
C GLY A 34 -11.18 1.24 -33.37
N ALA A 35 -9.91 1.12 -32.99
CA ALA A 35 -9.47 0.40 -31.79
C ALA A 35 -9.08 1.35 -30.64
N PHE A 36 -8.48 2.49 -30.94
CA PHE A 36 -8.00 3.49 -29.98
C PHE A 36 -8.84 4.76 -30.11
N THR A 37 -9.70 5.04 -29.14
CA THR A 37 -10.57 6.23 -29.15
C THR A 37 -10.19 7.20 -28.05
N PHE A 38 -10.53 8.48 -28.18
CA PHE A 38 -10.37 9.46 -27.09
C PHE A 38 -11.03 8.97 -25.79
N SER A 39 -12.21 8.36 -25.87
CA SER A 39 -12.90 7.81 -24.72
C SER A 39 -12.21 6.59 -24.10
N ARG A 40 -11.44 5.82 -24.88
CA ARG A 40 -10.70 4.66 -24.38
C ARG A 40 -9.33 5.04 -23.81
N CYS A 41 -8.69 6.06 -24.41
CA CYS A 41 -7.30 6.41 -24.14
C CYS A 41 -7.15 7.65 -23.25
N CYS A 42 -8.11 8.59 -23.29
CA CYS A 42 -8.01 9.88 -22.59
C CYS A 42 -9.15 10.17 -21.61
N ALA A 43 -10.24 9.38 -21.64
CA ALA A 43 -11.38 9.62 -20.76
C ALA A 43 -10.96 9.61 -19.30
N SER A 44 -11.39 10.63 -18.56
CA SER A 44 -11.38 10.60 -17.11
C SER A 44 -12.23 9.43 -16.60
N GLU A 45 -11.92 8.96 -15.40
CA GLU A 45 -12.62 7.85 -14.76
C GLU A 45 -14.15 8.02 -14.70
N PRO A 46 -14.72 9.23 -14.50
CA PRO A 46 -16.15 9.46 -14.62
C PRO A 46 -16.74 9.19 -16.01
N LEU A 47 -15.99 9.45 -17.09
CA LEU A 47 -16.42 9.18 -18.45
C LEU A 47 -16.43 7.67 -18.76
N LEU A 48 -15.46 6.93 -18.23
CA LEU A 48 -15.41 5.46 -18.33
C LEU A 48 -16.52 4.80 -17.49
N LEU A 49 -16.72 5.24 -16.24
CA LEU A 49 -17.81 4.78 -15.38
C LEU A 49 -19.18 5.06 -16.04
N GLY A 50 -19.34 6.23 -16.65
CA GLY A 50 -20.54 6.57 -17.40
C GLY A 50 -20.75 5.72 -18.66
N ALA A 51 -19.68 5.28 -19.34
CA ALA A 51 -19.76 4.37 -20.48
C ALA A 51 -20.21 2.96 -20.06
N LEU A 52 -19.62 2.42 -19.00
CA LEU A 52 -19.97 1.12 -18.44
C LEU A 52 -21.39 1.10 -17.89
N GLY A 53 -21.81 2.18 -17.22
CA GLY A 53 -23.19 2.35 -16.80
C GLY A 53 -24.15 2.23 -17.99
N ARG A 54 -23.88 2.91 -19.10
CA ARG A 54 -24.72 2.80 -20.30
C ARG A 54 -24.78 1.38 -20.87
N GLU A 55 -23.66 0.66 -20.92
CA GLU A 55 -23.61 -0.73 -21.38
C GLU A 55 -24.43 -1.66 -20.47
N ALA A 56 -24.40 -1.41 -19.16
CA ALA A 56 -25.17 -2.15 -18.17
C ALA A 56 -26.65 -1.75 -18.07
N GLY A 57 -27.06 -0.66 -18.73
CA GLY A 57 -28.39 -0.06 -18.52
C GLY A 57 -28.55 0.56 -17.13
N LEU A 58 -27.49 1.10 -16.52
CA LEU A 58 -27.46 1.69 -15.19
C LEU A 58 -26.84 3.10 -15.21
N ARG A 59 -27.19 3.93 -14.23
CA ARG A 59 -26.45 5.15 -13.92
C ARG A 59 -25.51 4.89 -12.74
N LEU A 60 -24.22 4.91 -13.01
CA LEU A 60 -23.17 4.66 -12.02
C LEU A 60 -22.43 5.96 -11.68
N GLU A 61 -22.15 6.14 -10.40
CA GLU A 61 -21.37 7.27 -9.87
C GLU A 61 -20.33 6.78 -8.86
N LEU A 62 -19.29 7.56 -8.64
CA LEU A 62 -18.37 7.32 -7.52
C LEU A 62 -19.06 7.70 -6.21
N SER A 63 -18.89 6.90 -5.17
CA SER A 63 -19.26 7.32 -3.82
C SER A 63 -18.39 8.51 -3.38
N GLU A 64 -18.75 9.19 -2.29
CA GLU A 64 -17.86 10.23 -1.72
C GLU A 64 -16.48 9.67 -1.35
N ALA A 65 -16.44 8.44 -0.80
CA ALA A 65 -15.20 7.73 -0.55
C ALA A 65 -14.43 7.45 -1.86
N GLY A 66 -15.12 7.03 -2.91
CA GLY A 66 -14.55 6.83 -4.24
C GLY A 66 -14.04 8.12 -4.89
N ALA A 67 -14.74 9.25 -4.70
CA ALA A 67 -14.39 10.55 -5.26
C ALA A 67 -13.21 11.21 -4.53
N ALA A 68 -13.16 11.11 -3.19
CA ALA A 68 -12.01 11.54 -2.41
C ALA A 68 -10.76 10.71 -2.73
N ALA A 69 -10.94 9.41 -2.95
CA ALA A 69 -9.85 8.50 -3.28
C ALA A 69 -9.36 8.64 -4.74
N ALA A 70 -10.23 9.02 -5.70
CA ALA A 70 -9.86 9.26 -7.11
C ALA A 70 -8.90 10.45 -7.31
N GLN A 71 -8.71 11.29 -6.29
CA GLN A 71 -7.75 12.40 -6.32
C GLN A 71 -6.32 11.99 -5.94
N ALA A 72 -6.11 10.75 -5.46
CA ALA A 72 -4.82 10.26 -5.00
C ALA A 72 -3.98 9.64 -6.15
N PRO A 73 -2.63 9.82 -6.19
CA PRO A 73 -1.78 9.40 -7.30
C PRO A 73 -1.83 7.91 -7.67
N LEU A 74 -1.99 7.02 -6.68
CA LEU A 74 -2.10 5.56 -6.92
C LEU A 74 -3.41 5.18 -7.64
N ARG A 75 -4.50 5.92 -7.39
CA ARG A 75 -5.86 5.46 -7.70
C ARG A 75 -6.37 5.74 -9.10
N ARG A 76 -5.66 6.54 -9.90
CA ARG A 76 -5.98 6.71 -11.33
C ARG A 76 -5.97 5.37 -12.08
N TRP A 77 -5.07 4.48 -11.68
CA TRP A 77 -4.88 3.15 -12.24
C TRP A 77 -5.86 2.14 -11.63
N ASP A 78 -6.12 2.27 -10.33
CA ASP A 78 -7.00 1.35 -9.60
C ASP A 78 -8.44 1.45 -10.05
N LEU A 79 -8.97 2.68 -10.17
CA LEU A 79 -10.33 2.89 -10.63
C LEU A 79 -10.49 2.42 -12.08
N HIS A 80 -9.47 2.54 -12.93
CA HIS A 80 -9.52 2.00 -14.28
C HIS A 80 -9.62 0.46 -14.31
N CYS A 81 -8.75 -0.25 -13.58
CA CYS A 81 -8.81 -1.71 -13.50
C CYS A 81 -10.09 -2.21 -12.81
N VAL A 82 -10.57 -1.48 -11.81
CA VAL A 82 -11.89 -1.64 -11.17
C VAL A 82 -13.02 -1.57 -12.21
N LEU A 83 -13.01 -0.54 -13.04
CA LEU A 83 -14.01 -0.29 -14.08
C LEU A 83 -13.95 -1.34 -15.20
N LEU A 84 -12.75 -1.77 -15.61
CA LEU A 84 -12.59 -2.90 -16.52
C LEU A 84 -13.15 -4.20 -15.92
N GLY A 85 -12.89 -4.46 -14.63
CA GLY A 85 -13.49 -5.58 -13.90
C GLY A 85 -15.01 -5.56 -13.92
N LEU A 86 -15.62 -4.38 -13.76
CA LEU A 86 -17.07 -4.20 -13.90
C LEU A 86 -17.55 -4.46 -15.34
N SER A 87 -16.76 -4.10 -16.36
CA SER A 87 -17.11 -4.36 -17.77
C SER A 87 -17.29 -5.86 -18.03
N GLY A 88 -16.31 -6.69 -17.65
CA GLY A 88 -16.42 -8.14 -17.83
C GLY A 88 -17.39 -8.78 -16.84
N MET A 89 -17.62 -8.17 -15.67
CA MET A 89 -18.76 -8.52 -14.81
C MET A 89 -20.08 -8.31 -15.56
N ILE A 90 -20.29 -7.14 -16.17
CA ILE A 90 -21.48 -6.83 -16.98
C ILE A 90 -21.61 -7.84 -18.12
N GLU A 91 -20.53 -8.14 -18.86
CA GLU A 91 -20.52 -9.14 -19.94
C GLU A 91 -20.86 -10.56 -19.44
N GLY A 92 -20.29 -10.99 -18.30
CA GLY A 92 -20.50 -12.32 -17.71
C GLY A 92 -21.76 -12.47 -16.85
N LEU A 93 -22.42 -11.36 -16.52
CA LEU A 93 -23.72 -11.33 -15.88
C LEU A 93 -24.81 -11.80 -16.85
N PHE A 94 -24.66 -11.61 -18.17
CA PHE A 94 -25.72 -11.89 -19.16
C PHE A 94 -26.16 -13.36 -19.32
N ASP A 95 -25.47 -14.34 -18.72
CA ASP A 95 -26.02 -15.71 -18.58
C ASP A 95 -26.88 -15.82 -17.32
N TRP A 96 -28.15 -15.43 -17.48
CA TRP A 96 -29.15 -15.33 -16.41
C TRP A 96 -30.10 -16.53 -16.33
N SER A 97 -29.82 -17.59 -17.08
CA SER A 97 -30.74 -18.70 -17.33
C SER A 97 -31.21 -19.48 -16.08
N GLY A 98 -30.70 -19.16 -14.88
CA GLY A 98 -31.11 -19.72 -13.59
C GLY A 98 -31.45 -18.72 -12.47
N LEU A 99 -31.60 -17.42 -12.75
CA LEU A 99 -31.72 -16.36 -11.71
C LEU A 99 -33.04 -15.58 -11.71
N ALA A 100 -34.06 -16.02 -12.46
CA ALA A 100 -35.30 -15.28 -12.71
C ALA A 100 -36.08 -14.79 -11.46
N ASN A 101 -35.83 -15.36 -10.27
CA ASN A 101 -36.50 -15.00 -9.01
C ASN A 101 -35.57 -14.45 -7.92
N ALA A 102 -34.29 -14.22 -8.21
CA ALA A 102 -33.32 -13.73 -7.23
C ALA A 102 -33.20 -12.20 -7.27
N SER A 103 -33.11 -11.54 -6.10
CA SER A 103 -32.64 -10.15 -6.05
C SER A 103 -31.12 -10.14 -6.27
N VAL A 104 -30.61 -9.22 -7.10
CA VAL A 104 -29.17 -9.10 -7.37
C VAL A 104 -28.66 -7.79 -6.77
N TYR A 105 -27.58 -7.89 -6.00
CA TYR A 105 -26.98 -6.75 -5.30
C TYR A 105 -25.52 -6.56 -5.74
N LEU A 106 -25.17 -5.36 -6.19
CA LEU A 106 -23.80 -4.86 -6.19
C LEU A 106 -23.48 -4.37 -4.78
N VAL A 107 -22.51 -4.99 -4.13
CA VAL A 107 -22.06 -4.57 -2.79
C VAL A 107 -20.74 -3.84 -2.94
N SER A 108 -20.74 -2.52 -2.73
CA SER A 108 -19.53 -1.71 -2.91
C SER A 108 -19.58 -0.42 -2.13
N ARG A 109 -18.44 -0.02 -1.55
CA ARG A 109 -18.23 1.33 -1.01
C ARG A 109 -17.66 2.31 -2.03
N VAL A 110 -17.27 1.84 -3.22
CA VAL A 110 -16.55 2.65 -4.23
C VAL A 110 -17.51 3.21 -5.26
N ILE A 111 -18.41 2.37 -5.75
CA ILE A 111 -19.34 2.69 -6.83
C ILE A 111 -20.75 2.64 -6.28
N ARG A 112 -21.55 3.63 -6.65
CA ARG A 112 -22.98 3.71 -6.35
C ARG A 112 -23.78 3.54 -7.62
N VAL A 113 -24.90 2.82 -7.52
CA VAL A 113 -25.94 2.81 -8.55
C VAL A 113 -26.97 3.87 -8.15
N VAL A 114 -27.10 4.92 -8.95
CA VAL A 114 -27.95 6.08 -8.64
C VAL A 114 -29.23 6.14 -9.48
N GLY A 115 -29.45 5.17 -10.36
CA GLY A 115 -30.69 5.02 -11.12
C GLY A 115 -30.55 4.08 -12.31
N ASP A 116 -31.66 3.92 -13.03
CA ASP A 116 -31.73 3.14 -14.26
C ASP A 116 -31.14 3.93 -15.45
N GLY A 117 -30.41 3.23 -16.32
CA GLY A 117 -29.92 3.75 -17.59
C GLY A 117 -30.89 3.47 -18.74
N PRO A 118 -30.74 4.14 -19.90
CA PRO A 118 -31.62 3.94 -21.04
C PRO A 118 -31.37 2.59 -21.75
N GLY A 119 -32.44 1.80 -21.94
CA GLY A 119 -32.51 0.72 -22.93
C GLY A 119 -31.80 -0.60 -22.58
N ARG A 120 -32.50 -1.52 -21.91
CA ARG A 120 -32.38 -3.00 -21.98
C ARG A 120 -33.46 -3.64 -21.08
N ASP A 121 -33.83 -4.90 -21.36
CA ASP A 121 -34.77 -5.67 -20.53
C ASP A 121 -34.22 -5.87 -19.12
N ARG A 122 -35.10 -5.64 -18.14
CA ARG A 122 -34.77 -5.25 -16.76
C ARG A 122 -34.45 -6.45 -15.87
N MET A 123 -33.28 -6.43 -15.25
CA MET A 123 -33.08 -7.03 -13.93
C MET A 123 -32.69 -5.91 -12.94
N PRO A 124 -33.36 -5.77 -11.78
CA PRO A 124 -33.09 -4.69 -10.84
C PRO A 124 -31.79 -4.98 -10.07
N LEU A 125 -30.64 -4.57 -10.61
CA LEU A 125 -29.40 -4.53 -9.85
C LEU A 125 -29.52 -3.46 -8.77
N ARG A 126 -29.51 -3.87 -7.51
CA ARG A 126 -29.55 -2.96 -6.36
C ARG A 126 -28.14 -2.69 -5.89
N HIS A 127 -27.87 -1.47 -5.40
CA HIS A 127 -26.61 -1.14 -4.77
C HIS A 127 -26.79 -1.09 -3.25
N VAL A 128 -25.82 -1.64 -2.53
CA VAL A 128 -25.64 -1.41 -1.09
C VAL A 128 -24.16 -1.24 -0.78
N GLU A 129 -23.85 -0.46 0.25
CA GLU A 129 -22.45 -0.26 0.69
C GLU A 129 -21.91 -1.42 1.54
N SER A 130 -22.83 -2.18 2.16
CA SER A 130 -22.56 -3.42 2.90
C SER A 130 -23.86 -4.20 3.09
N LEU A 131 -23.75 -5.49 3.36
CA LEU A 131 -24.84 -6.38 3.74
C LEU A 131 -25.51 -5.93 5.05
N ALA A 132 -24.76 -5.32 5.97
CA ALA A 132 -25.30 -4.77 7.21
C ALA A 132 -26.38 -3.70 6.95
N GLY A 133 -26.36 -3.06 5.77
CA GLY A 133 -27.40 -2.12 5.33
C GLY A 133 -28.68 -2.80 4.84
N LEU A 134 -28.75 -4.13 4.74
CA LEU A 134 -29.92 -4.85 4.27
C LEU A 134 -30.84 -5.30 5.42
N PRO A 135 -32.17 -5.35 5.17
CA PRO A 135 -33.09 -5.94 6.13
C PRO A 135 -32.72 -7.39 6.48
N VAL A 136 -32.97 -7.78 7.73
CA VAL A 136 -32.73 -9.15 8.19
C VAL A 136 -33.44 -10.14 7.27
N GLY A 137 -32.70 -11.14 6.78
CA GLY A 137 -33.21 -12.17 5.87
C GLY A 137 -33.22 -11.80 4.39
N ALA A 138 -33.00 -10.53 4.02
CA ALA A 138 -32.97 -10.10 2.61
C ALA A 138 -31.83 -10.72 1.79
N ALA A 139 -30.77 -11.19 2.47
CA ALA A 139 -29.67 -11.89 1.82
C ALA A 139 -30.05 -13.28 1.30
N ARG A 140 -30.98 -13.97 1.97
CA ARG A 140 -31.31 -15.36 1.65
C ARG A 140 -31.95 -15.47 0.27
N GLY A 141 -31.34 -16.25 -0.61
CA GLY A 141 -31.83 -16.44 -1.99
C GLY A 141 -31.46 -15.30 -2.95
N SER A 142 -30.88 -14.21 -2.45
CA SER A 142 -30.31 -13.14 -3.25
C SER A 142 -28.94 -13.52 -3.79
N VAL A 143 -28.52 -12.85 -4.85
CA VAL A 143 -27.19 -12.96 -5.46
C VAL A 143 -26.44 -11.67 -5.19
N PHE A 144 -25.18 -11.80 -4.79
CA PHE A 144 -24.32 -10.68 -4.46
C PHE A 144 -23.09 -10.68 -5.35
N VAL A 145 -22.75 -9.48 -5.78
CA VAL A 145 -21.55 -9.19 -6.55
C VAL A 145 -20.71 -8.21 -5.73
N PRO A 146 -19.79 -8.71 -4.88
CA PRO A 146 -19.01 -7.87 -4.00
C PRO A 146 -17.87 -7.18 -4.76
N PHE A 147 -17.64 -5.90 -4.44
CA PHE A 147 -16.65 -5.07 -5.08
C PHE A 147 -15.99 -4.11 -4.08
N PHE A 148 -14.75 -4.42 -3.69
CA PHE A 148 -14.01 -3.71 -2.63
C PHE A 148 -12.60 -3.34 -3.04
N GLU A 149 -12.02 -2.43 -2.27
CA GLU A 149 -10.71 -1.86 -2.52
C GLU A 149 -9.58 -2.64 -1.84
N SER A 150 -9.87 -3.61 -0.99
CA SER A 150 -8.87 -4.53 -0.45
C SER A 150 -9.45 -5.91 -0.17
N ASP A 151 -8.59 -6.93 -0.17
CA ASP A 151 -9.00 -8.32 -0.02
C ASP A 151 -9.56 -8.60 1.37
N ASP A 152 -9.09 -7.91 2.42
CA ASP A 152 -9.66 -8.01 3.77
C ASP A 152 -11.09 -7.47 3.84
N GLU A 153 -11.38 -6.32 3.22
CA GLU A 153 -12.74 -5.77 3.09
C GLU A 153 -13.65 -6.72 2.29
N LEU A 154 -13.13 -7.23 1.17
CA LEU A 154 -13.84 -8.20 0.35
C LEU A 154 -14.17 -9.47 1.14
N ALA A 155 -13.19 -10.02 1.87
CA ALA A 155 -13.33 -11.26 2.62
C ALA A 155 -14.36 -11.13 3.75
N GLU A 156 -14.35 -10.03 4.50
CA GLU A 156 -15.34 -9.74 5.54
C GLU A 156 -16.76 -9.70 4.97
N GLU A 157 -16.95 -8.99 3.86
CA GLU A 157 -18.27 -8.86 3.25
C GLU A 157 -18.75 -10.20 2.66
N VAL A 158 -17.85 -10.93 2.01
CA VAL A 158 -18.12 -12.26 1.46
C VAL A 158 -18.52 -13.25 2.56
N ASP A 159 -17.82 -13.27 3.70
CA ASP A 159 -18.17 -14.09 4.87
C ASP A 159 -19.55 -13.71 5.41
N ALA A 160 -19.84 -12.41 5.54
CA ALA A 160 -21.16 -11.94 5.99
C ALA A 160 -22.29 -12.39 5.05
N ILE A 161 -22.09 -12.27 3.74
CA ILE A 161 -23.07 -12.66 2.71
C ILE A 161 -23.34 -14.16 2.77
N GLU A 162 -22.27 -14.97 2.83
CA GLU A 162 -22.37 -16.42 2.89
C GLU A 162 -23.15 -16.87 4.13
N ARG A 163 -22.78 -16.36 5.31
CA ARG A 163 -23.46 -16.68 6.58
C ARG A 163 -24.94 -16.30 6.58
N ALA A 164 -25.31 -15.26 5.83
CA ALA A 164 -26.69 -14.82 5.69
C ALA A 164 -27.50 -15.63 4.65
N GLY A 165 -26.89 -16.63 4.00
CA GLY A 165 -27.50 -17.48 2.99
C GLY A 165 -27.60 -16.83 1.60
N GLY A 166 -26.78 -15.81 1.34
CA GLY A 166 -26.63 -15.20 0.04
C GLY A 166 -25.78 -16.05 -0.90
N ARG A 167 -26.01 -15.91 -2.20
CA ARG A 167 -25.18 -16.55 -3.24
C ARG A 167 -24.16 -15.55 -3.76
N LEU A 168 -22.90 -15.95 -3.81
CA LEU A 168 -21.83 -15.13 -4.37
C LEU A 168 -21.73 -15.37 -5.87
N ARG A 169 -21.67 -14.28 -6.63
CA ARG A 169 -21.29 -14.30 -8.04
C ARG A 169 -20.03 -13.43 -8.16
N PRO A 170 -18.83 -14.01 -8.00
CA PRO A 170 -17.62 -13.25 -8.27
C PRO A 170 -17.64 -12.82 -9.74
N PRO A 171 -17.13 -11.62 -10.07
CA PRO A 171 -17.01 -11.19 -11.45
C PRO A 171 -16.23 -12.23 -12.26
N LEU A 172 -16.81 -12.69 -13.38
CA LEU A 172 -16.12 -13.58 -14.34
C LEU A 172 -15.03 -12.78 -15.03
N PHE A 173 -13.84 -12.76 -14.45
CA PHE A 173 -12.72 -12.01 -14.98
C PHE A 173 -11.48 -12.88 -14.98
N GLY A 174 -10.81 -12.96 -16.13
CA GLY A 174 -9.46 -13.50 -16.28
C GLY A 174 -8.46 -12.57 -15.60
N SER A 175 -8.55 -12.52 -14.27
CA SER A 175 -7.71 -11.80 -13.34
C SER A 175 -7.60 -10.29 -13.64
N ILE A 176 -8.23 -9.50 -12.78
CA ILE A 176 -7.91 -8.08 -12.61
C ILE A 176 -6.39 -7.91 -12.33
N SER A 177 -5.71 -8.99 -11.88
CA SER A 177 -4.26 -9.19 -11.84
C SER A 177 -3.54 -8.96 -13.17
N GLN A 178 -4.11 -9.26 -14.34
CA GLN A 178 -3.48 -8.97 -15.65
C GLN A 178 -3.53 -7.48 -16.00
N CYS A 179 -4.58 -6.76 -15.61
CA CYS A 179 -4.60 -5.28 -15.69
C CYS A 179 -3.51 -4.71 -14.80
N TRP A 180 -3.32 -5.33 -13.65
CA TRP A 180 -2.49 -4.90 -12.55
C TRP A 180 -1.00 -5.22 -12.67
N GLU A 181 -0.65 -6.34 -13.28
CA GLU A 181 0.71 -6.67 -13.73
C GLU A 181 1.21 -5.66 -14.77
N ARG A 182 0.32 -5.14 -15.64
CA ARG A 182 0.65 -4.16 -16.67
C ARG A 182 0.83 -2.72 -16.15
N HIS A 183 0.41 -2.45 -14.92
CA HIS A 183 0.53 -1.12 -14.29
C HIS A 183 1.54 -1.12 -13.12
N GLU A 184 2.29 -2.20 -12.90
CA GLU A 184 3.29 -2.34 -11.82
C GLU A 184 2.71 -2.12 -10.38
N ILE A 185 1.38 -2.06 -10.26
CA ILE A 185 0.63 -1.84 -9.02
C ILE A 185 -0.48 -2.89 -8.98
N GLY A 186 -0.10 -4.15 -8.80
CA GLY A 186 -1.08 -5.25 -8.86
C GLY A 186 -1.62 -5.74 -7.52
N ARG A 187 -2.71 -6.53 -7.54
CA ARG A 187 -3.21 -7.25 -6.34
C ARG A 187 -2.20 -8.19 -5.69
N SER A 188 -1.03 -8.38 -6.30
CA SER A 188 0.13 -8.99 -5.66
C SER A 188 0.75 -8.13 -4.55
N ARG A 189 0.29 -6.88 -4.38
CA ARG A 189 0.75 -5.94 -3.37
C ARG A 189 -0.08 -6.02 -2.11
N PHE A 190 0.59 -5.99 -0.96
CA PHE A 190 0.01 -5.99 0.37
C PHE A 190 -0.92 -4.80 0.63
N LEU A 191 -0.69 -3.65 0.02
CA LEU A 191 -1.60 -2.50 0.13
C LEU A 191 -3.01 -2.78 -0.47
N TRP A 192 -3.16 -3.84 -1.27
CA TRP A 192 -4.47 -4.34 -1.73
C TRP A 192 -4.99 -5.49 -0.88
N VAL A 193 -4.18 -6.03 0.01
CA VAL A 193 -4.58 -7.09 0.94
C VAL A 193 -5.15 -6.49 2.22
N ASP A 194 -4.59 -5.36 2.68
CA ASP A 194 -4.91 -4.75 3.97
C ASP A 194 -5.37 -3.28 3.81
N ARG A 195 -6.57 -2.97 4.29
CA ARG A 195 -7.16 -1.62 4.19
C ARG A 195 -6.42 -0.56 4.99
N HIS A 196 -5.79 -0.93 6.10
CA HIS A 196 -5.05 -0.01 6.96
C HIS A 196 -3.70 0.34 6.32
N ALA A 197 -3.03 -0.62 5.69
CA ALA A 197 -1.82 -0.40 4.89
C ALA A 197 -2.12 0.56 3.73
N ARG A 198 -3.20 0.28 2.99
CA ARG A 198 -3.70 1.16 1.94
C ARG A 198 -3.89 2.59 2.42
N ALA A 199 -4.63 2.78 3.50
CA ALA A 199 -4.93 4.09 4.05
C ALA A 199 -3.68 4.81 4.58
N ALA A 200 -2.79 4.11 5.29
CA ALA A 200 -1.55 4.67 5.83
C ALA A 200 -0.61 5.16 4.72
N VAL A 201 -0.40 4.32 3.68
CA VAL A 201 0.47 4.65 2.55
C VAL A 201 -0.14 5.76 1.68
N GLN A 202 -1.46 5.75 1.44
CA GLN A 202 -2.14 6.83 0.71
C GLN A 202 -2.02 8.18 1.44
N ALA A 203 -2.18 8.20 2.75
CA ALA A 203 -1.95 9.41 3.55
C ALA A 203 -0.49 9.86 3.48
N GLY A 204 0.46 8.92 3.47
CA GLY A 204 1.87 9.21 3.28
C GLY A 204 2.18 9.83 1.91
N LEU A 205 1.60 9.31 0.82
CA LEU A 205 1.72 9.90 -0.52
C LEU A 205 1.14 11.32 -0.57
N ALA A 206 -0.07 11.51 -0.02
CA ALA A 206 -0.75 12.81 -0.03
C ALA A 206 0.01 13.88 0.77
N SER A 207 0.72 13.48 1.83
CA SER A 207 1.54 14.36 2.66
C SER A 207 3.00 14.46 2.20
N GLY A 208 3.37 13.78 1.12
CA GLY A 208 4.74 13.76 0.60
C GLY A 208 5.74 13.00 1.48
N GLU A 209 5.29 12.06 2.32
CA GLU A 209 6.16 11.16 3.07
C GLU A 209 6.67 10.01 2.20
N VAL A 210 5.79 9.50 1.33
CA VAL A 210 6.15 8.49 0.34
C VAL A 210 6.52 9.22 -0.95
N GLN A 211 7.80 9.23 -1.31
CA GLN A 211 8.30 9.91 -2.51
C GLN A 211 9.26 9.01 -3.29
N GLY A 212 9.10 8.95 -4.62
CA GLY A 212 9.98 8.18 -5.51
C GLY A 212 9.55 6.72 -5.74
N PHE A 213 9.96 6.17 -6.89
CA PHE A 213 9.82 4.74 -7.19
C PHE A 213 10.83 3.96 -6.33
N GLY A 214 10.36 2.99 -5.53
CA GLY A 214 11.15 2.29 -4.51
C GLY A 214 10.63 2.55 -3.09
N ALA A 215 10.41 3.82 -2.71
CA ALA A 215 9.91 4.18 -1.37
C ALA A 215 8.54 3.57 -1.08
N LEU A 216 7.66 3.48 -2.08
CA LEU A 216 6.35 2.85 -1.90
C LEU A 216 6.45 1.38 -1.46
N HIS A 217 7.44 0.63 -1.98
CA HIS A 217 7.63 -0.78 -1.62
C HIS A 217 8.18 -0.94 -0.21
N ALA A 218 9.11 -0.07 0.21
CA ALA A 218 9.59 0.02 1.59
C ALA A 218 8.45 0.23 2.60
N HIS A 219 7.61 1.24 2.36
CA HIS A 219 6.47 1.52 3.25
C HIS A 219 5.42 0.41 3.27
N GLU A 220 5.19 -0.24 2.14
CA GLU A 220 4.29 -1.39 2.03
C GLU A 220 4.84 -2.61 2.79
N ALA A 221 6.12 -2.95 2.57
CA ALA A 221 6.79 -4.06 3.23
C ALA A 221 6.84 -3.85 4.76
N LEU A 222 7.11 -2.62 5.20
CA LEU A 222 7.03 -2.25 6.61
C LEU A 222 5.61 -2.42 7.16
N SER A 223 4.58 -1.98 6.43
CA SER A 223 3.18 -2.17 6.83
C SER A 223 2.82 -3.65 6.96
N GLN A 224 3.30 -4.48 6.03
CA GLN A 224 3.11 -5.93 6.07
C GLN A 224 3.83 -6.58 7.25
N ALA A 225 5.05 -6.14 7.58
CA ALA A 225 5.76 -6.61 8.76
C ALA A 225 4.98 -6.26 10.05
N LEU A 226 4.42 -5.05 10.14
CA LEU A 226 3.59 -4.63 11.27
C LEU A 226 2.31 -5.47 11.39
N ALA A 227 1.67 -5.77 10.26
CA ALA A 227 0.47 -6.61 10.16
C ALA A 227 0.74 -8.06 10.59
N ALA A 228 1.76 -8.67 9.99
CA ALA A 228 2.14 -10.06 10.22
C ALA A 228 2.54 -10.31 11.68
N THR A 229 3.09 -9.30 12.36
CA THR A 229 3.49 -9.37 13.76
C THR A 229 2.45 -8.82 14.73
N SER A 230 1.21 -8.52 14.31
CA SER A 230 0.16 -7.97 15.17
C SER A 230 -0.09 -8.78 16.46
N HIS A 231 0.13 -10.09 16.41
CA HIS A 231 0.03 -11.02 17.54
C HIS A 231 1.33 -11.16 18.36
N VAL A 232 2.47 -10.66 17.86
CA VAL A 232 3.76 -10.70 18.53
C VAL A 232 3.88 -9.52 19.49
N ARG A 233 4.07 -9.83 20.78
CA ARG A 233 4.32 -8.80 21.80
C ARG A 233 5.70 -8.19 21.61
N GLY A 234 5.77 -6.87 21.60
CA GLY A 234 7.03 -6.14 21.57
C GLY A 234 6.89 -4.74 20.97
N ALA A 235 7.97 -3.99 21.06
CA ALA A 235 8.07 -2.64 20.50
C ALA A 235 8.16 -2.65 18.97
N PHE A 236 7.84 -1.51 18.36
CA PHE A 236 8.34 -1.14 17.04
C PHE A 236 9.59 -0.28 17.23
N VAL A 237 10.68 -0.62 16.54
CA VAL A 237 11.96 0.09 16.60
C VAL A 237 12.34 0.56 15.21
N GLU A 238 12.86 1.77 15.10
CA GLU A 238 13.52 2.26 13.88
C GLU A 238 14.92 2.73 14.22
N VAL A 239 15.90 2.29 13.42
CA VAL A 239 17.30 2.73 13.50
C VAL A 239 17.63 3.40 12.19
N GLY A 240 17.90 4.71 12.26
CA GLY A 240 17.93 5.63 11.13
C GLY A 240 16.52 6.10 10.78
N VAL A 241 16.24 7.36 11.09
CA VAL A 241 14.90 7.97 11.10
C VAL A 241 14.85 9.13 10.10
N PHE A 242 15.95 9.85 9.92
CA PHE A 242 16.06 11.03 9.06
C PHE A 242 14.90 12.02 9.28
N ARG A 243 13.97 12.14 8.32
CA ARG A 243 12.79 13.02 8.38
C ARG A 243 11.54 12.36 8.95
N GLY A 244 11.63 11.10 9.35
CA GLY A 244 10.56 10.32 9.99
C GLY A 244 9.45 9.87 9.04
N HIS A 245 9.73 9.67 7.76
CA HIS A 245 8.71 9.28 6.78
C HIS A 245 8.21 7.84 7.00
N SER A 246 9.13 6.88 7.10
CA SER A 246 8.87 5.47 7.48
C SER A 246 8.14 5.39 8.81
N ALA A 247 8.66 6.06 9.84
CA ALA A 247 8.02 6.17 11.15
C ALA A 247 6.60 6.75 11.09
N ALA A 248 6.34 7.76 10.26
CA ALA A 248 5.01 8.35 10.12
C ALA A 248 3.99 7.38 9.48
N VAL A 249 4.41 6.62 8.47
CA VAL A 249 3.56 5.56 7.87
C VAL A 249 3.31 4.44 8.88
N ALA A 250 4.35 3.98 9.59
CA ALA A 250 4.23 2.94 10.61
C ALA A 250 3.27 3.34 11.74
N LEU A 251 3.39 4.57 12.27
CA LEU A 251 2.49 5.09 13.31
C LEU A 251 1.04 5.17 12.81
N ARG A 252 0.81 5.63 11.57
CA ARG A 252 -0.54 5.62 10.97
C ARG A 252 -1.08 4.21 10.87
N TYR A 253 -0.29 3.25 10.38
CA TYR A 253 -0.71 1.86 10.28
C TYR A 253 -1.11 1.30 11.65
N LEU A 254 -0.23 1.42 12.66
CA LEU A 254 -0.47 0.95 14.03
C LEU A 254 -1.77 1.56 14.60
N ARG A 255 -1.97 2.86 14.43
CA ARG A 255 -3.18 3.55 14.89
C ARG A 255 -4.43 3.05 14.18
N LEU A 256 -4.40 2.91 12.86
CA LEU A 256 -5.54 2.48 12.05
C LEU A 256 -5.92 1.01 12.33
N ALA A 257 -4.91 0.14 12.48
CA ALA A 257 -5.09 -1.27 12.79
C ALA A 257 -5.39 -1.54 14.28
N GLY A 258 -5.38 -0.51 15.14
CA GLY A 258 -5.63 -0.65 16.57
C GLY A 258 -4.52 -1.41 17.34
N ILE A 259 -3.30 -1.42 16.81
CA ILE A 259 -2.16 -2.14 17.38
C ILE A 259 -1.38 -1.20 18.32
N ALA A 260 -1.45 -1.46 19.62
CA ALA A 260 -0.71 -0.69 20.62
C ALA A 260 0.74 -1.21 20.78
N ARG A 261 1.73 -0.33 20.57
CA ARG A 261 3.15 -0.64 20.80
C ARG A 261 3.91 0.56 21.35
N HIS A 262 4.98 0.30 22.09
CA HIS A 262 6.02 1.31 22.28
C HIS A 262 6.80 1.47 20.98
N VAL A 263 7.02 2.70 20.55
CA VAL A 263 7.73 3.08 19.34
C VAL A 263 9.03 3.77 19.73
N HIS A 264 10.17 3.19 19.40
CA HIS A 264 11.49 3.75 19.67
C HIS A 264 12.19 4.11 18.36
N LEU A 265 12.55 5.38 18.21
CA LEU A 265 13.20 5.93 17.02
C LEU A 265 14.61 6.39 17.40
N PHE A 266 15.61 5.79 16.77
CA PHE A 266 17.03 6.04 17.03
C PHE A 266 17.73 6.62 15.82
N ASP A 267 18.38 7.76 15.97
CA ASP A 267 19.15 8.41 14.90
C ASP A 267 20.25 9.28 15.52
N THR A 268 21.29 9.61 14.76
CA THR A 268 22.26 10.64 15.18
C THR A 268 21.63 12.03 15.18
N PHE A 269 20.62 12.23 14.33
CA PHE A 269 20.00 13.50 13.94
C PHE A 269 20.99 14.53 13.37
N GLU A 270 22.18 14.07 12.99
CA GLU A 270 23.25 14.90 12.41
C GLU A 270 23.54 14.50 10.96
N GLY A 271 22.80 13.52 10.42
CA GLY A 271 23.11 12.84 9.18
C GLY A 271 24.40 12.02 9.30
N PHE A 272 25.11 11.90 8.18
CA PHE A 272 26.38 11.18 8.08
C PHE A 272 27.60 12.06 8.42
N ALA A 273 27.44 13.00 9.36
CA ALA A 273 28.49 13.95 9.74
C ALA A 273 29.45 13.43 10.83
N TYR A 274 29.28 12.19 11.30
CA TYR A 274 30.11 11.59 12.34
C TYR A 274 31.38 10.93 11.75
N PRO A 275 32.50 10.85 12.49
CA PRO A 275 33.79 10.40 11.93
C PRO A 275 33.75 9.03 11.24
N ALA A 276 33.04 8.07 11.82
CA ALA A 276 32.95 6.72 11.25
C ALA A 276 32.24 6.67 9.89
N ALA A 277 31.34 7.62 9.58
CA ALA A 277 30.67 7.67 8.28
C ALA A 277 31.66 7.96 7.13
N TYR A 278 32.69 8.76 7.40
CA TYR A 278 33.76 9.08 6.44
C TYR A 278 34.76 7.95 6.26
N ALA A 279 34.87 7.05 7.25
CA ALA A 279 35.79 5.91 7.22
C ALA A 279 35.17 4.66 6.60
N SER A 280 33.86 4.68 6.35
CA SER A 280 33.09 3.57 5.78
C SER A 280 33.59 3.18 4.39
N ALA A 281 33.56 1.89 4.08
CA ALA A 281 33.88 1.39 2.74
C ALA A 281 32.93 1.95 1.65
N ASP A 282 31.71 2.35 2.03
CA ASP A 282 30.70 3.00 1.20
C ASP A 282 30.35 4.42 1.72
N ALA A 283 31.39 5.24 1.92
CA ALA A 283 31.31 6.62 2.41
C ALA A 283 30.64 7.64 1.46
N GLN A 284 29.88 7.23 0.45
CA GLN A 284 29.23 8.14 -0.51
C GLN A 284 28.25 9.13 0.14
N TRP A 285 27.68 8.76 1.29
CA TRP A 285 26.77 9.59 2.05
C TRP A 285 27.47 10.50 3.07
N ALA A 286 28.79 10.38 3.26
CA ALA A 286 29.52 11.11 4.30
C ALA A 286 29.32 12.63 4.19
N GLY A 287 28.97 13.26 5.31
CA GLY A 287 28.65 14.69 5.40
C GLY A 287 27.29 15.08 4.83
N THR A 288 26.44 14.14 4.43
CA THR A 288 25.12 14.41 3.84
C THR A 288 23.96 14.03 4.78
N LEU A 289 22.72 14.15 4.30
CA LEU A 289 21.48 13.73 4.96
C LEU A 289 21.24 14.32 6.36
N ARG A 290 21.83 15.49 6.64
CA ARG A 290 21.41 16.33 7.76
C ARG A 290 20.09 17.04 7.42
N ALA A 291 19.01 16.67 8.09
CA ALA A 291 17.70 17.26 7.88
C ALA A 291 17.49 18.61 8.61
N TRP A 292 18.09 18.78 9.78
CA TRP A 292 17.97 19.98 10.61
C TRP A 292 19.32 20.48 11.12
N PRO A 293 19.45 21.78 11.47
CA PRO A 293 20.70 22.36 11.96
C PRO A 293 21.31 21.63 13.16
N THR A 294 20.46 21.25 14.13
CA THR A 294 20.89 20.55 15.36
C THR A 294 20.03 19.31 15.66
N PRO A 295 20.58 18.33 16.40
CA PRO A 295 19.82 17.17 16.87
C PRO A 295 18.61 17.52 17.74
N GLU A 296 18.72 18.56 18.57
CA GLU A 296 17.64 19.00 19.45
C GLU A 296 16.47 19.55 18.64
N GLU A 297 16.75 20.31 17.57
CA GLU A 297 15.73 20.77 16.64
C GLU A 297 15.09 19.58 15.90
N ALA A 298 15.89 18.63 15.42
CA ALA A 298 15.36 17.42 14.78
C ALA A 298 14.37 16.67 15.67
N VAL A 299 14.73 16.42 16.94
CA VAL A 299 13.86 15.75 17.91
C VAL A 299 12.57 16.54 18.16
N LEU A 300 12.65 17.86 18.28
CA LEU A 300 11.47 18.71 18.45
C LEU A 300 10.53 18.60 17.25
N ARG A 301 11.06 18.77 16.03
CA ARG A 301 10.28 18.73 14.78
C ARG A 301 9.68 17.36 14.51
N LEU A 302 10.42 16.29 14.77
CA LEU A 302 9.92 14.93 14.65
C LEU A 302 8.83 14.66 15.69
N ARG A 303 8.97 15.13 16.92
CA ARG A 303 7.92 14.99 17.93
C ARG A 303 6.64 15.72 17.53
N GLU A 304 6.74 16.97 17.05
CA GLU A 304 5.61 17.74 16.52
C GLU A 304 4.90 17.01 15.38
N ARG A 305 5.68 16.41 14.47
CA ARG A 305 5.16 15.66 13.32
C ARG A 305 4.50 14.33 13.70
N LEU A 306 5.15 13.55 14.56
CA LEU A 306 4.82 12.14 14.78
C LEU A 306 3.85 11.91 15.94
N ALA A 307 3.85 12.77 16.98
CA ALA A 307 2.96 12.61 18.12
C ALA A 307 1.46 12.58 17.75
N PRO A 308 0.95 13.40 16.80
CA PRO A 308 -0.45 13.33 16.36
C PRO A 308 -0.84 12.01 15.70
N LEU A 309 0.13 11.21 15.23
CA LEU A 309 -0.10 9.94 14.55
C LEU A 309 -0.18 8.75 15.54
N LEU A 310 0.19 8.96 16.80
CA LEU A 310 0.25 7.91 17.81
C LEU A 310 -1.15 7.37 18.13
N GLY A 311 -1.29 6.04 18.09
CA GLY A 311 -2.53 5.36 18.45
C GLY A 311 -2.73 5.24 19.97
N PRO A 312 -3.98 5.04 20.44
CA PRO A 312 -4.25 4.78 21.86
C PRO A 312 -3.41 3.62 22.41
N GLY A 313 -2.93 3.75 23.64
CA GLY A 313 -2.11 2.72 24.29
C GLY A 313 -0.67 2.58 23.76
N SER A 314 -0.27 3.41 22.78
CA SER A 314 1.10 3.46 22.27
C SER A 314 1.90 4.58 22.94
N ALA A 315 3.23 4.45 22.90
CA ALA A 315 4.16 5.46 23.41
C ALA A 315 5.25 5.74 22.37
N LEU A 316 5.75 6.97 22.30
CA LEU A 316 6.80 7.37 21.35
C LEU A 316 8.05 7.86 22.07
N SER A 317 9.20 7.28 21.74
CA SER A 317 10.53 7.72 22.18
C SER A 317 11.38 8.08 20.95
N LEU A 318 11.94 9.29 20.96
CA LEU A 318 12.94 9.76 20.01
C LEU A 318 14.25 9.91 20.77
N THR A 319 15.29 9.18 20.37
CA THR A 319 16.57 9.12 21.10
C THR A 319 17.73 9.35 20.15
N ARG A 320 18.56 10.35 20.46
CA ARG A 320 19.81 10.57 19.76
C ARG A 320 20.76 9.42 20.07
N LEU A 321 21.15 8.65 19.05
CA LEU A 321 21.99 7.47 19.18
C LEU A 321 22.77 7.21 17.89
N ASN A 322 24.09 7.18 17.99
CA ASN A 322 24.92 6.57 16.94
C ASN A 322 24.99 5.07 17.18
N VAL A 323 24.41 4.29 16.26
CA VAL A 323 24.36 2.83 16.38
C VAL A 323 25.74 2.20 16.33
N LEU A 324 26.79 2.88 15.89
CA LEU A 324 28.16 2.36 15.95
C LEU A 324 28.77 2.44 17.35
N GLU A 325 28.42 3.48 18.11
CA GLU A 325 29.12 3.87 19.34
C GLU A 325 28.47 3.31 20.61
N ALA A 326 27.13 3.20 20.63
CA ALA A 326 26.38 2.84 21.83
C ALA A 326 25.42 1.68 21.59
N PRO A 327 25.15 0.82 22.60
CA PRO A 327 24.07 -0.16 22.51
C PRO A 327 22.71 0.54 22.54
N LEU A 328 21.65 -0.16 22.11
CA LEU A 328 20.28 0.33 22.31
C LEU A 328 19.99 0.50 23.82
N PRO A 329 19.24 1.54 24.24
CA PRO A 329 18.93 1.76 25.65
C PRO A 329 18.25 0.57 26.32
N ALA A 330 18.43 0.46 27.64
CA ALA A 330 17.73 -0.55 28.43
C ALA A 330 16.20 -0.37 28.32
N GLY A 331 15.46 -1.48 28.26
CA GLY A 331 13.99 -1.47 28.23
C GLY A 331 13.35 -1.32 26.84
N VAL A 332 14.14 -1.31 25.75
CA VAL A 332 13.62 -1.29 24.37
C VAL A 332 12.97 -2.63 23.97
N GLY A 333 13.47 -3.75 24.49
CA GLY A 333 13.00 -5.10 24.15
C GLY A 333 11.86 -5.62 25.03
N PRO A 334 11.11 -6.63 24.58
CA PRO A 334 11.26 -7.33 23.30
C PRO A 334 10.80 -6.49 22.10
N ILE A 335 11.39 -6.71 20.92
CA ILE A 335 11.07 -6.00 19.68
C ILE A 335 10.20 -6.89 18.79
N ALA A 336 9.01 -6.44 18.41
CA ALA A 336 8.16 -7.17 17.46
C ALA A 336 8.55 -6.85 16.02
N VAL A 337 8.84 -5.58 15.73
CA VAL A 337 9.29 -5.13 14.41
C VAL A 337 10.44 -4.14 14.57
N ALA A 338 11.51 -4.32 13.79
CA ALA A 338 12.56 -3.32 13.64
C ALA A 338 12.63 -2.86 12.17
N ASN A 339 12.69 -1.57 11.92
CA ASN A 339 13.10 -0.99 10.64
C ASN A 339 14.58 -0.58 10.77
N VAL A 340 15.46 -1.12 9.92
CA VAL A 340 16.88 -0.78 9.87
C VAL A 340 17.15 -0.09 8.54
N ASP A 341 17.46 1.19 8.60
CA ASP A 341 17.54 2.14 7.49
C ASP A 341 18.71 3.12 7.76
N VAL A 342 19.94 2.62 7.59
CA VAL A 342 21.18 3.31 8.00
C VAL A 342 22.22 3.41 6.90
N ASP A 343 21.87 3.00 5.68
CA ASP A 343 22.62 3.03 4.42
C ASP A 343 23.97 2.30 4.37
N GLN A 344 24.86 2.61 5.30
CA GLN A 344 26.28 2.26 5.27
C GLN A 344 26.57 0.90 5.88
N LEU A 345 27.57 0.20 5.32
CA LEU A 345 27.98 -1.14 5.72
C LEU A 345 28.15 -1.30 7.23
N GLU A 346 29.00 -0.49 7.85
CA GLU A 346 29.34 -0.63 9.27
C GLU A 346 28.13 -0.34 10.16
N ALA A 347 27.30 0.65 9.78
CA ALA A 347 26.10 1.01 10.50
C ALA A 347 25.06 -0.11 10.44
N THR A 348 24.86 -0.73 9.26
CA THR A 348 23.96 -1.87 9.09
C THR A 348 24.43 -3.08 9.91
N GLU A 349 25.73 -3.43 9.87
CA GLU A 349 26.27 -4.54 10.69
C GLU A 349 26.05 -4.27 12.18
N ALA A 350 26.30 -3.04 12.63
CA ALA A 350 26.12 -2.60 14.01
C ALA A 350 24.64 -2.61 14.46
N ALA A 351 23.72 -2.19 13.59
CA ALA A 351 22.29 -2.20 13.87
C ALA A 351 21.76 -3.63 14.02
N LEU A 352 22.08 -4.53 13.08
CA LEU A 352 21.65 -5.93 13.15
C LEU A 352 22.17 -6.62 14.43
N ARG A 353 23.45 -6.41 14.78
CA ARG A 353 24.03 -6.96 16.02
C ARG A 353 23.36 -6.47 17.30
N ARG A 354 22.78 -5.28 17.30
CA ARG A 354 22.12 -4.68 18.47
C ARG A 354 20.62 -5.00 18.53
N VAL A 355 19.97 -5.10 17.38
CA VAL A 355 18.52 -5.37 17.28
C VAL A 355 18.22 -6.85 17.52
N VAL A 356 18.95 -7.77 16.88
CA VAL A 356 18.63 -9.21 16.87
C VAL A 356 18.56 -9.83 18.27
N PRO A 357 19.45 -9.51 19.24
CA PRO A 357 19.33 -10.03 20.59
C PRO A 357 18.01 -9.68 21.30
N LEU A 358 17.38 -8.56 20.92
CA LEU A 358 16.15 -8.05 21.51
C LEU A 358 14.89 -8.43 20.72
N LEU A 359 15.03 -8.96 19.50
CA LEU A 359 13.94 -9.31 18.61
C LEU A 359 13.12 -10.48 19.19
N ALA A 360 11.80 -10.36 19.30
CA ALA A 360 10.94 -11.44 19.78
C ALA A 360 10.96 -12.64 18.83
N PRO A 361 10.71 -13.88 19.29
CA PRO A 361 10.34 -14.98 18.40
C PRO A 361 9.14 -14.58 17.53
N GLY A 362 9.22 -14.81 16.22
CA GLY A 362 8.25 -14.32 15.24
C GLY A 362 8.39 -12.84 14.87
N GLY A 363 9.33 -12.12 15.51
CA GLY A 363 9.63 -10.73 15.20
C GLY A 363 10.32 -10.58 13.84
N ILE A 364 10.14 -9.41 13.23
CA ILE A 364 10.60 -9.12 11.86
C ILE A 364 11.53 -7.91 11.86
N ILE A 365 12.66 -8.02 11.17
CA ILE A 365 13.49 -6.87 10.80
C ILE A 365 13.18 -6.54 9.34
N HIS A 366 12.67 -5.34 9.08
CA HIS A 366 12.63 -4.73 7.76
C HIS A 366 13.99 -4.10 7.49
N CYS A 367 14.69 -4.58 6.46
CA CYS A 367 15.99 -4.08 6.06
C CYS A 367 15.81 -3.25 4.79
N ASP A 368 15.78 -1.93 4.93
CA ASP A 368 15.45 -0.99 3.85
C ASP A 368 16.55 -1.00 2.78
N ASP A 369 17.77 -0.66 3.22
CA ASP A 369 18.91 -0.42 2.34
C ASP A 369 19.40 -1.64 1.56
N PRO A 370 19.46 -2.89 2.10
CA PRO A 370 20.00 -4.03 1.36
C PRO A 370 19.32 -4.32 0.02
N SER A 371 18.12 -3.76 -0.21
CA SER A 371 17.37 -3.88 -1.46
C SER A 371 17.69 -2.81 -2.51
N GLY A 372 18.29 -1.69 -2.13
CA GLY A 372 18.61 -0.52 -2.98
C GLY A 372 19.85 -0.70 -3.88
N THR A 373 20.28 -1.93 -4.14
CA THR A 373 21.47 -2.18 -4.94
C THR A 373 21.33 -1.72 -6.40
N PRO A 374 22.41 -1.25 -7.05
CA PRO A 374 23.80 -1.26 -6.57
C PRO A 374 24.17 -0.13 -5.60
N MET A 375 23.31 0.86 -5.38
CA MET A 375 23.64 2.07 -4.61
C MET A 375 24.04 1.76 -3.17
N THR A 376 23.30 0.88 -2.50
CA THR A 376 23.48 0.49 -1.08
C THR A 376 24.10 -0.90 -0.94
N SER A 377 25.05 -1.24 -1.81
CA SER A 377 25.71 -2.57 -1.81
C SER A 377 26.42 -2.88 -0.48
N GLY A 378 26.87 -1.88 0.28
CA GLY A 378 27.47 -2.08 1.59
C GLY A 378 26.48 -2.61 2.62
N ALA A 379 25.25 -2.06 2.67
CA ALA A 379 24.18 -2.61 3.50
C ALA A 379 23.81 -4.05 3.12
N LEU A 380 23.76 -4.37 1.82
CA LEU A 380 23.56 -5.76 1.38
C LEU A 380 24.67 -6.68 1.90
N LEU A 381 25.94 -6.29 1.74
CA LEU A 381 27.08 -7.06 2.23
C LEU A 381 27.04 -7.24 3.75
N ALA A 382 26.68 -6.19 4.50
CA ALA A 382 26.51 -6.23 5.95
C ALA A 382 25.46 -7.26 6.38
N MET A 383 24.29 -7.25 5.72
CA MET A 383 23.22 -8.22 5.97
C MET A 383 23.69 -9.66 5.70
N GLU A 384 24.32 -9.90 4.55
CA GLU A 384 24.83 -11.24 4.19
C GLU A 384 25.88 -11.74 5.17
N ARG A 385 26.83 -10.89 5.57
CA ARG A 385 27.84 -11.23 6.59
C ARG A 385 27.20 -11.54 7.94
N PHE A 386 26.19 -10.78 8.33
CA PHE A 386 25.47 -11.02 9.58
C PHE A 386 24.75 -12.38 9.55
N LEU A 387 24.04 -12.68 8.46
CA LEU A 387 23.33 -13.95 8.27
C LEU A 387 24.27 -15.17 8.24
N ALA A 388 25.48 -15.01 7.69
CA ALA A 388 26.51 -16.05 7.70
C ALA A 388 27.16 -16.26 9.09
N SER A 389 26.93 -15.35 10.04
CA SER A 389 27.48 -15.44 11.39
C SER A 389 26.61 -16.29 12.34
N PRO A 390 27.16 -16.79 13.46
CA PRO A 390 26.35 -17.48 14.47
C PRO A 390 25.19 -16.65 15.04
N ALA A 391 25.30 -15.31 15.03
CA ALA A 391 24.24 -14.43 15.50
C ALA A 391 23.04 -14.36 14.53
N GLY A 392 23.25 -14.71 13.26
CA GLY A 392 22.22 -14.71 12.21
C GLY A 392 21.51 -16.06 12.02
N SER A 393 22.00 -17.15 12.62
CA SER A 393 21.54 -18.51 12.31
C SER A 393 20.07 -18.81 12.65
N GLY A 394 19.42 -17.97 13.46
CA GLY A 394 17.99 -18.08 13.81
C GLY A 394 17.08 -17.19 12.96
N LEU A 395 17.59 -16.59 11.89
CA LEU A 395 16.84 -15.68 11.02
C LEU A 395 16.55 -16.31 9.66
N LEU A 396 15.32 -16.15 9.19
CA LEU A 396 14.91 -16.46 7.83
C LEU A 396 14.92 -15.18 6.99
N LYS A 397 15.75 -15.13 5.95
CA LYS A 397 15.76 -14.04 4.97
C LYS A 397 14.65 -14.26 3.94
N LEU A 398 13.78 -13.28 3.76
CA LEU A 398 12.74 -13.24 2.74
C LEU A 398 12.87 -11.98 1.89
N LEU A 399 12.45 -12.07 0.63
CA LEU A 399 12.22 -10.91 -0.21
C LEU A 399 10.72 -10.62 -0.24
N LEU A 400 10.32 -9.48 0.33
CA LEU A 400 8.94 -9.04 0.44
C LEU A 400 8.71 -7.87 -0.53
N GLY A 401 8.06 -8.16 -1.67
CA GLY A 401 8.01 -7.24 -2.79
C GLY A 401 9.43 -6.98 -3.32
N SER A 402 9.93 -5.77 -3.10
CA SER A 402 11.30 -5.38 -3.44
C SER A 402 12.16 -5.06 -2.22
N GLN A 403 11.83 -5.58 -1.03
CA GLN A 403 12.51 -5.26 0.23
C GLN A 403 12.94 -6.55 0.94
N TYR A 404 14.11 -6.55 1.58
CA TYR A 404 14.53 -7.69 2.37
C TYR A 404 13.97 -7.61 3.78
N VAL A 405 13.46 -8.72 4.28
CA VAL A 405 13.05 -8.86 5.68
C VAL A 405 13.70 -10.08 6.31
N LEU A 406 14.06 -9.97 7.59
CA LEU A 406 14.61 -11.06 8.39
C LEU A 406 13.61 -11.44 9.47
N VAL A 407 13.13 -12.68 9.44
CA VAL A 407 12.15 -13.19 10.41
C VAL A 407 12.86 -14.04 11.45
N ARG A 408 12.68 -13.73 12.74
CA ARG A 408 13.19 -14.58 13.82
C ARG A 408 12.34 -15.83 13.96
N VAL A 409 12.91 -16.97 13.60
CA VAL A 409 12.25 -18.26 13.82
C VAL A 409 12.32 -18.57 15.32
N ALA A 410 11.21 -19.00 15.92
CA ALA A 410 11.24 -19.50 17.28
C ALA A 410 12.23 -20.67 17.37
N ALA A 411 13.06 -20.69 18.43
CA ALA A 411 13.82 -21.91 18.71
C ALA A 411 12.79 -23.02 18.96
N GLY A 412 12.86 -24.07 18.14
CA GLY A 412 11.96 -25.22 18.22
C GLY A 412 12.15 -26.05 19.47
#